data_AF-A0A365Y3J8-F1
#
_entry.id   AF-A0A365Y3J8-F1
#
_cell.length_a   1.000
_cell.length_b   1.000
_cell.length_c   1.000
_cell.angle_alpha   90.00
_cell.angle_beta   90.00
_cell.angle_gamma   90.00
#
_symmetry.space_group_name_H-M   'P 1'
#
loop_
_entity.id
_entity.type
_entity.pdbx_description
1 polymer ?
#
loop_
_entity_poly.entity_id
_entity_poly.type
_entity_poly.pdbx_seq_one_letter_code
_entity_poly.pdbx_strand_id
1 'polypeptide(L)'
;MNENTTTPSRPFGYLTVLREAGFFRDYASLSNEALLDEILKKRKDAYFDLFNGPTSEIPTTDHGLITLDTEKVLYLDMEADVCAGNNSYTDLLLLCNRISGKEDFITDIREVWESNSGPINVNCKINGQEKTFTPAYQDDWYDDMILGDVLVEIAAATKEPYYACLGPDYTWAGQDIVIIRLTTEEKKILEEKLQLVLEPVTSAE
;
A
#
# COMPACT_ATOMS: atom_id res chain seq x y z
N MET A 1 10.46 40.53 -13.57
CA MET A 1 10.93 39.15 -13.28
C MET A 1 10.02 38.63 -12.20
N ASN A 2 9.25 37.58 -12.49
CA ASN A 2 8.72 36.64 -11.50
C ASN A 2 8.19 35.43 -12.27
N GLU A 3 8.94 34.34 -12.09
CA GLU A 3 8.50 32.95 -12.00
C GLU A 3 7.61 32.40 -13.12
N ASN A 4 8.30 31.99 -14.18
CA ASN A 4 7.90 30.89 -15.03
C ASN A 4 8.03 29.58 -14.22
N THR A 5 7.06 29.25 -13.38
CA THR A 5 6.91 27.89 -12.84
C THR A 5 6.17 27.06 -13.88
N THR A 6 6.91 26.56 -14.87
CA THR A 6 6.41 25.54 -15.78
C THR A 6 6.03 24.32 -14.94
N THR A 7 4.74 24.16 -14.68
CA THR A 7 4.18 22.91 -14.21
C THR A 7 4.60 21.84 -15.24
N PRO A 8 5.33 20.79 -14.86
CA PRO A 8 5.73 19.75 -15.80
C PRO A 8 4.46 19.16 -16.43
N SER A 9 4.54 18.68 -17.68
CA SER A 9 3.46 17.91 -18.30
C SER A 9 3.06 16.78 -17.34
N ARG A 10 1.88 16.93 -16.72
CA ARG A 10 1.63 16.50 -15.33
C ARG A 10 2.03 15.06 -14.95
N PRO A 11 1.79 14.00 -15.72
CA PRO A 11 2.12 12.64 -15.25
C PRO A 11 3.61 12.25 -15.35
N PHE A 12 4.35 12.79 -16.32
CA PHE A 12 5.74 12.36 -16.57
C PHE A 12 6.75 12.87 -15.53
N GLY A 13 6.49 14.04 -14.97
CA GLY A 13 7.31 14.58 -13.87
C GLY A 13 7.24 13.69 -12.64
N TYR A 14 6.02 13.32 -12.21
CA TYR A 14 5.80 12.42 -11.08
C TYR A 14 6.40 11.04 -11.32
N LEU A 15 6.14 10.44 -12.49
CA LEU A 15 6.65 9.12 -12.80
C LEU A 15 8.19 9.05 -12.79
N THR A 16 8.85 10.11 -13.26
CA THR A 16 10.31 10.22 -13.19
C THR A 16 10.82 10.21 -11.75
N VAL A 17 10.20 11.01 -10.87
CA VAL A 17 10.59 11.08 -9.45
C VAL A 17 10.29 9.77 -8.73
N LEU A 18 9.14 9.14 -8.99
CA LEU A 18 8.79 7.85 -8.43
C LEU A 18 9.83 6.77 -8.82
N ARG A 19 10.25 6.72 -10.09
CA ARG A 19 11.29 5.78 -10.53
C ARG A 19 12.65 6.07 -9.92
N GLU A 20 12.98 7.34 -9.69
CA GLU A 20 14.19 7.72 -8.94
C GLU A 20 14.13 7.25 -7.48
N ALA A 21 12.95 7.31 -6.85
CA ALA A 21 12.66 6.71 -5.55
C ALA A 21 12.47 5.17 -5.61
N GLY A 22 12.88 4.55 -6.71
CA GLY A 22 12.92 3.11 -6.88
C GLY A 22 11.57 2.44 -7.06
N PHE A 23 10.52 3.15 -7.49
CA PHE A 23 9.24 2.55 -7.88
C PHE A 23 9.32 1.92 -9.27
N PHE A 24 8.46 0.95 -9.55
CA PHE A 24 8.30 0.26 -10.82
C PHE A 24 9.58 -0.44 -11.28
N ARG A 25 10.29 -1.09 -10.34
CA ARG A 25 11.58 -1.76 -10.61
C ARG A 25 11.47 -2.84 -11.68
N ASP A 26 10.37 -3.58 -11.69
CA ASP A 26 10.10 -4.63 -12.70
C ASP A 26 9.99 -4.09 -14.13
N TYR A 27 9.77 -2.78 -14.26
CA TYR A 27 9.69 -2.07 -15.52
C TYR A 27 10.91 -1.16 -15.75
N ALA A 28 12.06 -1.47 -15.13
CA ALA A 28 13.29 -0.68 -15.29
C ALA A 28 13.73 -0.53 -16.75
N SER A 29 13.40 -1.50 -17.61
CA SER A 29 13.74 -1.50 -19.04
C SER A 29 12.82 -0.62 -19.91
N LEU A 30 11.64 -0.24 -19.41
CA LEU A 30 10.69 0.59 -20.14
C LEU A 30 11.03 2.07 -20.01
N SER A 31 10.74 2.84 -21.07
CA SER A 31 10.65 4.29 -20.95
C SER A 31 9.45 4.69 -20.09
N ASN A 32 9.39 5.93 -19.63
CA ASN A 32 8.26 6.41 -18.84
C ASN A 32 6.94 6.35 -19.63
N GLU A 33 6.99 6.61 -20.93
CA GLU A 33 5.84 6.49 -21.83
C GLU A 33 5.37 5.04 -21.93
N ALA A 34 6.28 4.11 -22.22
CA ALA A 34 5.94 2.70 -22.34
C ALA A 34 5.45 2.11 -21.02
N LEU A 35 6.03 2.54 -19.89
CA LEU A 35 5.57 2.16 -18.55
C LEU A 35 4.15 2.66 -18.29
N LEU A 36 3.88 3.93 -18.57
CA LEU A 36 2.56 4.50 -18.37
C LEU A 36 1.51 3.76 -19.21
N ASP A 37 1.81 3.49 -20.48
CA ASP A 37 0.92 2.72 -21.36
C ASP A 37 0.66 1.30 -20.81
N GLU A 38 1.71 0.61 -20.35
CA GLU A 38 1.60 -0.74 -19.79
C GLU A 38 0.75 -0.76 -18.51
N ILE A 39 0.99 0.16 -17.57
CA ILE A 39 0.21 0.26 -16.33
C ILE A 39 -1.26 0.60 -16.63
N LEU A 40 -1.50 1.56 -17.54
CA LEU A 40 -2.86 1.95 -17.91
C LEU A 40 -3.62 0.83 -18.61
N LYS A 41 -2.92 0.03 -19.41
CA LYS A 41 -3.50 -1.17 -20.01
C LYS A 41 -3.92 -2.17 -18.93
N LYS A 42 -3.01 -2.53 -18.00
CA LYS A 42 -3.33 -3.46 -16.90
C LYS A 42 -4.51 -2.98 -16.06
N ARG A 43 -4.59 -1.68 -15.75
CA ARG A 43 -5.72 -1.10 -15.01
C ARG A 43 -7.03 -1.21 -15.78
N LYS A 44 -7.02 -0.93 -17.09
CA LYS A 44 -8.21 -1.07 -17.95
C LYS A 44 -8.69 -2.51 -18.01
N ASP A 45 -7.76 -3.45 -18.15
CA ASP A 45 -8.07 -4.89 -18.19
C ASP A 45 -8.69 -5.33 -16.84
N ALA A 46 -8.07 -4.97 -15.71
CA ALA A 46 -8.60 -5.29 -14.38
C ALA A 46 -9.99 -4.67 -14.12
N TYR A 47 -10.21 -3.42 -14.53
CA TYR A 47 -11.52 -2.77 -14.43
C TYR A 47 -12.57 -3.47 -15.30
N PHE A 48 -12.18 -3.83 -16.53
CA PHE A 48 -13.07 -4.55 -17.44
C PHE A 48 -13.48 -5.90 -16.86
N ASP A 49 -12.56 -6.63 -16.23
CA ASP A 49 -12.86 -7.93 -15.62
C ASP A 49 -13.86 -7.81 -14.45
N LEU A 50 -13.78 -6.73 -13.67
CA LEU A 50 -14.67 -6.49 -12.53
C LEU A 50 -16.06 -5.97 -12.93
N PHE A 51 -16.11 -5.05 -13.89
CA PHE A 51 -17.33 -4.29 -14.19
C PHE A 51 -17.91 -4.57 -15.59
N ASN A 52 -17.24 -5.40 -16.40
CA ASN A 52 -17.62 -5.73 -17.78
C ASN A 52 -17.87 -4.49 -18.64
N GLY A 53 -17.02 -3.47 -18.50
CA GLY A 53 -17.17 -2.17 -19.17
C GLY A 53 -15.85 -1.40 -19.26
N PRO A 54 -15.73 -0.46 -20.22
CA PRO A 54 -14.56 0.38 -20.34
C PRO A 54 -14.51 1.42 -19.21
N THR A 55 -13.31 1.69 -18.69
CA THR A 55 -13.07 2.87 -17.83
C THR A 55 -12.42 4.01 -18.62
N SER A 56 -12.88 5.23 -18.37
CA SER A 56 -12.23 6.46 -18.82
C SER A 56 -11.27 7.04 -17.79
N GLU A 57 -11.19 6.48 -16.58
CA GLU A 57 -10.39 7.01 -15.48
C GLU A 57 -8.94 6.59 -15.61
N ILE A 58 -8.15 7.52 -16.15
CA ILE A 58 -6.69 7.44 -16.15
C ILE A 58 -6.22 8.15 -14.87
N PRO A 59 -5.58 7.45 -13.92
CA PRO A 59 -4.95 8.11 -12.78
C PRO A 59 -3.79 8.99 -13.29
N THR A 60 -4.06 10.28 -13.47
CA THR A 60 -3.03 11.27 -13.87
C THR A 60 -2.50 12.07 -12.68
N THR A 61 -2.96 11.77 -11.47
CA THR A 61 -2.48 12.36 -10.22
C THR A 61 -1.29 11.57 -9.67
N ASP A 62 -0.47 12.23 -8.88
CA ASP A 62 0.56 11.62 -8.04
C ASP A 62 0.02 10.49 -7.16
N HIS A 63 -1.12 10.71 -6.48
CA HIS A 63 -1.81 9.68 -5.71
C HIS A 63 -2.21 8.47 -6.57
N GLY A 64 -2.78 8.73 -7.74
CA GLY A 64 -3.22 7.68 -8.64
C GLY A 64 -2.06 6.90 -9.23
N LEU A 65 -0.89 7.51 -9.43
CA LEU A 65 0.29 6.84 -9.97
C LEU A 65 1.03 6.03 -8.91
N ILE A 66 1.20 6.56 -7.70
CA ILE A 66 1.97 5.88 -6.64
C ILE A 66 1.33 4.55 -6.24
N THR A 67 -0.01 4.51 -6.17
CA THR A 67 -0.79 3.32 -5.80
C THR A 67 -0.75 2.19 -6.83
N LEU A 68 -0.18 2.43 -8.02
CA LEU A 68 -0.05 1.41 -9.08
C LEU A 68 1.20 0.53 -8.89
N ASP A 69 2.14 0.92 -8.05
CA ASP A 69 3.27 0.06 -7.68
C ASP A 69 2.90 -0.87 -6.53
N THR A 70 2.21 -1.95 -6.85
CA THR A 70 1.67 -2.91 -5.88
C THR A 70 2.73 -3.67 -5.09
N GLU A 71 4.00 -3.63 -5.53
CA GLU A 71 5.14 -4.29 -4.86
C GLU A 71 5.74 -3.43 -3.73
N LYS A 72 5.50 -2.12 -3.79
CA LYS A 72 5.96 -1.15 -2.78
C LYS A 72 4.83 -0.51 -1.99
N VAL A 73 3.63 -0.46 -2.58
CA VAL A 73 2.48 0.26 -2.05
C VAL A 73 1.36 -0.69 -1.70
N LEU A 74 0.90 -0.56 -0.46
CA LEU A 74 -0.38 -1.06 -0.01
C LEU A 74 -1.33 0.13 0.01
N TYR A 75 -2.26 0.14 -0.94
CA TYR A 75 -3.45 0.98 -0.90
C TYR A 75 -4.58 0.11 -0.37
N LEU A 76 -5.22 0.54 0.72
CA LEU A 76 -6.24 -0.22 1.41
C LEU A 76 -7.37 0.70 1.81
N ASP A 77 -8.59 0.34 1.42
CA ASP A 77 -9.81 0.85 2.05
C ASP A 77 -9.96 0.17 3.41
N MET A 78 -10.01 0.96 4.47
CA MET A 78 -10.14 0.44 5.83
C MET A 78 -11.57 -0.05 6.13
N GLU A 79 -12.55 0.35 5.32
CA GLU A 79 -13.90 -0.20 5.35
C GLU A 79 -13.89 -1.61 4.75
N ALA A 80 -14.33 -2.59 5.54
CA ALA A 80 -14.37 -3.99 5.15
C ALA A 80 -15.43 -4.74 5.95
N ASP A 81 -16.08 -5.73 5.33
CA ASP A 81 -17.05 -6.61 6.00
C ASP A 81 -16.34 -7.54 7.01
N VAL A 82 -15.87 -7.01 8.14
CA VAL A 82 -15.11 -7.73 9.16
C VAL A 82 -16.08 -8.57 9.99
N CYS A 83 -16.32 -9.80 9.56
CA CYS A 83 -17.18 -10.73 10.28
C CYS A 83 -16.71 -12.19 10.21
N ALA A 84 -17.23 -13.02 11.12
CA ALA A 84 -16.88 -14.43 11.20
C ALA A 84 -17.14 -15.17 9.88
N GLY A 85 -16.08 -15.75 9.31
CA GLY A 85 -16.13 -16.52 8.06
C GLY A 85 -15.75 -15.74 6.80
N ASN A 86 -15.67 -14.41 6.86
CA ASN A 86 -15.20 -13.59 5.74
C ASN A 86 -13.68 -13.63 5.56
N ASN A 87 -12.93 -14.01 6.59
CA ASN A 87 -11.46 -14.07 6.60
C ASN A 87 -10.79 -12.73 6.26
N SER A 88 -11.41 -11.61 6.65
CA SER A 88 -10.95 -10.27 6.29
C SER A 88 -9.51 -10.01 6.76
N TYR A 89 -9.13 -10.48 7.96
CA TYR A 89 -7.76 -10.34 8.43
C TYR A 89 -6.80 -11.25 7.69
N THR A 90 -7.25 -12.44 7.28
CA THR A 90 -6.44 -13.30 6.40
C THR A 90 -6.10 -12.60 5.09
N ASP A 91 -7.09 -11.96 4.47
CA ASP A 91 -6.91 -11.20 3.22
C ASP A 91 -5.99 -9.99 3.44
N LEU A 92 -6.15 -9.28 4.56
CA LEU A 92 -5.24 -8.20 4.96
C LEU A 92 -3.77 -8.68 5.06
N LEU A 93 -3.53 -9.80 5.74
CA LEU A 93 -2.17 -10.35 5.86
C LEU A 93 -1.62 -10.80 4.50
N LEU A 94 -2.44 -11.31 3.58
CA LEU A 94 -2.00 -11.62 2.21
C LEU A 94 -1.60 -10.35 1.43
N LEU A 95 -2.32 -9.24 1.64
CA LEU A 95 -1.93 -7.94 1.07
C LEU A 95 -0.60 -7.43 1.66
N CYS A 96 -0.40 -7.56 2.97
CA CYS A 96 0.88 -7.24 3.62
C CYS A 96 2.03 -8.11 3.10
N ASN A 97 1.78 -9.39 2.83
CA ASN A 97 2.77 -10.30 2.27
C ASN A 97 3.28 -9.80 0.90
N ARG A 98 2.39 -9.28 0.05
CA ARG A 98 2.76 -8.71 -1.26
C ARG A 98 3.78 -7.59 -1.13
N ILE A 99 3.55 -6.63 -0.23
CA ILE A 99 4.44 -5.47 -0.08
C ILE A 99 5.71 -5.78 0.71
N SER A 100 5.86 -6.99 1.26
CA SER A 100 7.10 -7.42 1.92
C SER A 100 8.29 -7.59 0.98
N GLY A 101 8.03 -7.70 -0.34
CA GLY A 101 9.01 -7.99 -1.36
C GLY A 101 9.62 -9.39 -1.27
N LYS A 102 8.98 -10.31 -0.54
CA LYS A 102 9.37 -11.70 -0.40
C LYS A 102 8.13 -12.58 -0.53
N GLU A 103 8.21 -13.57 -1.42
CA GLU A 103 7.19 -14.62 -1.50
C GLU A 103 7.18 -15.43 -0.20
N ASP A 104 6.00 -15.91 0.20
CA ASP A 104 5.80 -16.74 1.39
C ASP A 104 6.42 -16.17 2.68
N PHE A 105 6.41 -14.84 2.83
CA PHE A 105 6.93 -14.20 4.04
C PHE A 105 5.97 -14.31 5.21
N ILE A 106 4.68 -14.23 4.92
CA ILE A 106 3.58 -14.52 5.84
C ILE A 106 2.92 -15.82 5.41
N THR A 107 2.94 -16.82 6.27
CA THR A 107 2.39 -18.16 5.99
C THR A 107 1.54 -18.67 7.14
N ASP A 108 0.87 -19.82 6.94
CA ASP A 108 0.09 -20.51 7.96
C ASP A 108 -0.96 -19.61 8.64
N ILE A 109 -1.58 -18.72 7.87
CA ILE A 109 -2.56 -17.75 8.41
C ILE A 109 -3.83 -18.49 8.82
N ARG A 110 -4.27 -18.24 10.06
CA ARG A 110 -5.48 -18.79 10.63
C ARG A 110 -6.20 -17.73 11.45
N GLU A 111 -7.35 -17.32 10.95
CA GLU A 111 -8.28 -16.43 11.63
C GLU A 111 -9.35 -17.26 12.36
N VAL A 112 -9.50 -17.01 13.66
CA VAL A 112 -10.45 -17.73 14.52
C VAL A 112 -11.33 -16.73 15.24
N TRP A 113 -12.64 -16.92 15.10
CA TRP A 113 -13.67 -16.13 15.74
C TRP A 113 -14.34 -16.97 16.82
N GLU A 114 -14.46 -16.42 18.03
CA GLU A 114 -15.23 -17.06 19.10
C GLU A 114 -16.74 -16.78 18.98
N SER A 115 -17.11 -15.65 18.38
CA SER A 115 -18.49 -15.27 18.07
C SER A 115 -18.51 -14.34 16.85
N ASN A 116 -19.69 -13.87 16.42
CA ASN A 116 -19.82 -12.96 15.28
C ASN A 116 -19.13 -11.60 15.48
N SER A 117 -18.91 -11.19 16.73
CA SER A 117 -18.28 -9.91 17.08
C SER A 117 -16.98 -10.11 17.88
N GLY A 118 -16.32 -11.26 17.66
CA GLY A 118 -15.10 -11.66 18.35
C GLY A 118 -15.33 -12.31 19.72
N PRO A 119 -14.28 -12.53 20.52
CA PRO A 119 -12.87 -12.24 20.23
C PRO A 119 -12.35 -12.85 18.92
N ILE A 120 -11.41 -12.16 18.30
CA ILE A 120 -10.77 -12.54 17.04
C ILE A 120 -9.31 -12.89 17.35
N ASN A 121 -8.85 -14.04 16.89
CA ASN A 121 -7.46 -14.46 17.02
C ASN A 121 -6.90 -14.75 15.63
N VAL A 122 -5.88 -14.01 15.22
CA VAL A 122 -5.20 -14.19 13.93
C VAL A 122 -3.81 -14.74 14.21
N ASN A 123 -3.60 -16.00 13.84
CA ASN A 123 -2.32 -16.68 13.99
C ASN A 123 -1.66 -16.81 12.64
N CYS A 124 -0.35 -16.56 12.56
CA CYS A 124 0.41 -16.75 11.32
C CYS A 124 1.88 -16.99 11.66
N LYS A 125 2.68 -17.24 10.61
CA LYS A 125 4.14 -17.16 10.69
C LYS A 125 4.63 -15.98 9.86
N ILE A 126 5.41 -15.10 10.48
CA ILE A 126 6.13 -14.03 9.77
C ILE A 126 7.60 -14.40 9.78
N ASN A 127 8.19 -14.58 8.60
CA ASN A 127 9.57 -15.05 8.44
C ASN A 127 9.85 -16.34 9.25
N GLY A 128 8.88 -17.26 9.24
CA GLY A 128 8.93 -18.53 9.97
C GLY A 128 8.70 -18.45 11.49
N GLN A 129 8.53 -17.26 12.06
CA GLN A 129 8.24 -17.08 13.49
C GLN A 129 6.74 -16.99 13.74
N GLU A 130 6.24 -17.76 14.70
CA GLU A 130 4.83 -17.73 15.09
C GLU A 130 4.46 -16.36 15.70
N LYS A 131 3.37 -15.80 15.22
CA LYS A 131 2.78 -14.55 15.68
C LYS A 131 1.29 -14.73 15.90
N THR A 132 0.77 -14.02 16.88
CA THR A 132 -0.64 -14.00 17.24
C THR A 132 -1.06 -12.56 17.44
N PHE A 133 -2.09 -12.14 16.72
CA PHE A 133 -2.73 -10.84 16.82
C PHE A 133 -4.17 -11.01 17.31
N THR A 134 -4.63 -10.08 18.12
CA THR A 134 -6.00 -10.08 18.69
C THR A 134 -6.69 -8.77 18.33
N PRO A 135 -7.09 -8.59 17.06
CA PRO A 135 -7.69 -7.33 16.62
C PRO A 135 -9.03 -7.09 17.32
N ALA A 136 -9.32 -5.83 17.59
CA ALA A 136 -10.63 -5.39 18.05
C ALA A 136 -11.66 -5.55 16.93
N TYR A 137 -12.87 -5.96 17.29
CA TYR A 137 -14.00 -5.96 16.36
C TYR A 137 -14.51 -4.52 16.18
N GLN A 138 -14.55 -4.03 14.94
CA GLN A 138 -14.97 -2.67 14.60
C GLN A 138 -16.11 -2.62 13.55
N ASP A 139 -17.00 -3.64 13.56
CA ASP A 139 -18.08 -3.81 12.57
C ASP A 139 -17.54 -3.81 11.13
N ASP A 140 -17.85 -2.81 10.32
CA ASP A 140 -17.48 -2.73 8.91
C ASP A 140 -16.07 -2.13 8.69
N TRP A 141 -15.17 -2.29 9.65
CA TRP A 141 -13.82 -1.70 9.62
C TRP A 141 -12.75 -2.67 10.13
N TYR A 142 -11.57 -2.61 9.52
CA TYR A 142 -10.38 -3.22 10.10
C TYR A 142 -9.97 -2.50 11.38
N ASP A 143 -9.44 -3.27 12.35
CA ASP A 143 -8.63 -2.70 13.41
C ASP A 143 -7.32 -2.13 12.83
N ASP A 144 -7.14 -0.82 12.87
CA ASP A 144 -5.96 -0.14 12.32
C ASP A 144 -4.67 -0.54 13.04
N MET A 145 -4.77 -0.93 14.30
CA MET A 145 -3.62 -1.34 15.11
C MET A 145 -2.97 -2.63 14.60
N ILE A 146 -3.74 -3.62 14.12
CA ILE A 146 -3.17 -4.88 13.62
C ILE A 146 -2.28 -4.65 12.39
N LEU A 147 -2.63 -3.69 11.54
CA LEU A 147 -1.84 -3.39 10.36
C LEU A 147 -0.48 -2.84 10.76
N GLY A 148 -0.45 -1.91 11.71
CA GLY A 148 0.79 -1.36 12.27
C GLY A 148 1.68 -2.47 12.84
N ASP A 149 1.11 -3.33 13.68
CA ASP A 149 1.84 -4.44 14.31
C ASP A 149 2.42 -5.43 13.29
N VAL A 150 1.63 -5.83 12.28
CA VAL A 150 2.09 -6.72 11.20
C VAL A 150 3.23 -6.08 10.41
N LEU A 151 3.10 -4.81 10.02
CA LEU A 151 4.12 -4.11 9.24
C LEU A 151 5.42 -3.89 10.03
N VAL A 152 5.35 -3.66 11.35
CA VAL A 152 6.52 -3.57 12.22
C VAL A 152 7.26 -4.90 12.27
N GLU A 153 6.56 -6.02 12.38
CA GLU A 153 7.16 -7.36 12.35
C GLU A 153 7.86 -7.64 11.01
N ILE A 154 7.22 -7.24 9.90
CA ILE A 154 7.84 -7.37 8.57
C ILE A 154 9.06 -6.46 8.46
N ALA A 155 8.98 -5.21 8.92
CA ALA A 155 10.09 -4.25 8.89
C ALA A 155 11.29 -4.75 9.70
N ALA A 156 11.06 -5.32 10.89
CA ALA A 156 12.11 -5.89 11.72
C ALA A 156 12.86 -7.03 11.02
N ALA A 157 12.14 -7.88 10.28
CA ALA A 157 12.71 -9.03 9.59
C ALA A 157 13.34 -8.71 8.22
N THR A 158 12.83 -7.70 7.52
CA THR A 158 13.33 -7.26 6.20
C THR A 158 14.39 -6.16 6.30
N LYS A 159 14.39 -5.39 7.41
CA LYS A 159 15.15 -4.15 7.62
C LYS A 159 14.74 -3.02 6.67
N GLU A 160 13.53 -3.09 6.13
CA GLU A 160 12.94 -2.05 5.28
C GLU A 160 11.74 -1.44 6.01
N PRO A 161 11.76 -0.13 6.31
CA PRO A 161 10.66 0.53 7.02
C PRO A 161 9.46 0.79 6.10
N TYR A 162 8.30 0.88 6.74
CA TYR A 162 7.03 1.29 6.11
C TYR A 162 6.63 2.67 6.61
N TYR A 163 6.01 3.44 5.72
CA TYR A 163 5.52 4.78 6.01
C TYR A 163 4.06 4.92 5.56
N ALA A 164 3.23 5.52 6.40
CA ALA A 164 1.94 6.05 6.00
C ALA A 164 2.16 7.32 5.15
N CYS A 165 1.62 7.33 3.95
CA CYS A 165 1.72 8.43 3.00
C CYS A 165 0.44 9.25 3.01
N LEU A 166 0.52 10.42 3.65
CA LEU A 166 -0.62 11.30 3.87
C LEU A 166 -0.79 12.34 2.75
N GLY A 167 0.03 12.23 1.69
CA GLY A 167 0.04 13.15 0.56
C GLY A 167 0.68 14.51 0.89
N PRO A 168 0.70 15.44 -0.07
CA PRO A 168 1.07 16.83 0.19
C PRO A 168 0.04 17.46 1.15
N ASP A 169 0.51 18.16 2.18
CA ASP A 169 -0.33 18.85 3.17
C ASP A 169 -1.48 18.00 3.74
N TYR A 170 -1.25 16.70 3.97
CA TYR A 170 -2.23 15.74 4.53
C TYR A 170 -3.48 15.52 3.65
N THR A 171 -3.42 15.85 2.36
CA THR A 171 -4.58 15.76 1.45
C THR A 171 -5.03 14.33 1.14
N TRP A 172 -4.24 13.30 1.47
CA TRP A 172 -4.60 11.89 1.28
C TRP A 172 -4.95 11.20 2.60
N ALA A 173 -4.94 11.91 3.73
CA ALA A 173 -5.43 11.35 4.99
C ALA A 173 -6.95 11.16 4.91
N GLY A 174 -7.44 9.97 5.24
CA GLY A 174 -8.86 9.64 5.14
C GLY A 174 -9.17 8.20 5.54
N GLN A 175 -10.25 7.69 4.97
CA GLN A 175 -10.70 6.30 5.12
C GLN A 175 -9.73 5.32 4.46
N ASP A 176 -9.26 5.64 3.26
CA ASP A 176 -8.20 4.87 2.61
C ASP A 176 -6.85 5.21 3.22
N ILE A 177 -5.99 4.20 3.29
CA ILE A 177 -4.60 4.37 3.69
C ILE A 177 -3.66 4.00 2.54
N VAL A 178 -2.54 4.72 2.48
CA VAL A 178 -1.43 4.45 1.55
C VAL A 178 -0.20 4.13 2.37
N ILE A 179 0.19 2.87 2.45
CA ILE A 179 1.42 2.44 3.10
C ILE A 179 2.48 2.18 2.04
N ILE A 180 3.69 2.70 2.25
CA ILE A 180 4.80 2.61 1.31
C ILE A 180 6.04 2.04 2.00
N ARG A 181 6.61 0.99 1.41
CA ARG A 181 7.93 0.46 1.77
C ARG A 181 9.04 1.28 1.13
N LEU A 182 9.91 1.90 1.94
CA LEU A 182 10.94 2.82 1.44
C LEU A 182 12.26 2.63 2.18
N THR A 183 13.38 2.85 1.48
CA THR A 183 14.65 3.16 2.17
C THR A 183 14.66 4.62 2.65
N THR A 184 15.63 4.96 3.52
CA THR A 184 15.86 6.35 3.95
C THR A 184 16.07 7.30 2.78
N GLU A 185 16.82 6.87 1.77
CA GLU A 185 17.10 7.64 0.56
C GLU A 185 15.86 7.81 -0.32
N GLU A 186 15.07 6.73 -0.49
CA GLU A 186 13.84 6.78 -1.27
C GLU A 186 12.81 7.72 -0.62
N LYS A 187 12.64 7.64 0.71
CA LYS A 187 11.81 8.58 1.48
C LYS A 187 12.22 10.03 1.24
N LYS A 188 13.53 10.33 1.33
CA LYS A 188 14.04 11.68 1.12
C LYS A 188 13.71 12.22 -0.27
N ILE A 189 13.83 11.39 -1.31
CA ILE A 189 13.48 11.79 -2.69
C ILE A 189 12.00 12.19 -2.77
N LEU A 190 11.12 11.40 -2.18
CA LEU A 190 9.68 11.67 -2.19
C LEU A 190 9.31 12.94 -1.42
N GLU A 191 9.87 13.15 -0.22
CA GLU A 191 9.62 14.35 0.58
C GLU A 191 10.15 15.62 -0.11
N GLU A 192 11.36 15.58 -0.67
CA GLU A 192 11.98 16.77 -1.27
C GLU A 192 11.37 17.15 -2.63
N LYS A 193 11.04 16.14 -3.45
CA LYS A 193 10.63 16.38 -4.85
C LYS A 193 9.14 16.33 -5.07
N LEU A 194 8.40 15.57 -4.26
CA LEU A 194 6.94 15.45 -4.34
C LEU A 194 6.23 16.06 -3.12
N GLN A 195 6.96 16.52 -2.10
CA GLN A 195 6.38 17.13 -0.89
C GLN A 195 5.43 16.19 -0.14
N LEU A 196 5.63 14.88 -0.25
CA LEU A 196 4.81 13.91 0.45
C LEU A 196 5.08 13.98 1.96
N VAL A 197 4.01 13.94 2.75
CA VAL A 197 4.11 13.71 4.19
C VAL A 197 4.15 12.20 4.44
N LEU A 198 5.27 11.71 4.99
CA LEU A 198 5.55 10.29 5.22
C LEU A 198 5.81 10.03 6.70
N GLU A 199 4.83 9.43 7.38
CA GLU A 199 4.92 9.11 8.80
C GLU A 199 5.33 7.65 9.00
N PRO A 200 6.32 7.34 9.88
CA PRO A 200 6.70 5.96 10.15
C PRO A 200 5.51 5.16 10.69
N VAL A 201 5.30 3.96 10.16
CA VAL A 201 4.37 3.01 10.77
C VAL A 201 4.96 2.51 12.08
N THR A 202 4.18 2.56 13.16
CA THR A 202 4.56 2.09 14.50
C THR A 202 3.58 1.01 14.97
N SER A 203 3.99 0.22 15.95
CA SER A 203 3.11 -0.73 16.64
C SER A 203 2.22 0.01 17.63
N ALA A 204 1.13 -0.65 18.05
CA ALA A 204 0.39 -0.25 19.24
C ALA A 204 1.31 -0.23 20.48
N GLU A 205 1.21 0.81 21.32
CA GLU A 205 1.76 0.79 22.69
C GLU A 205 0.75 0.23 23.69
#